data_AF-A0A9X4AP67-F1
#
_entry.id   AF-A0A9X4AP67-F1
#
_cell.length_a   1.000
_cell.length_b   1.000
_cell.length_c   1.000
_cell.angle_alpha   90.00
_cell.angle_beta   90.00
_cell.angle_gamma   90.00
#
_symmetry.space_group_name_H-M   'P 1'
#
loop_
_entity.id
_entity.type
_entity.pdbx_description
1 polymer ?
#
loop_
_entity_poly.entity_id
_entity_poly.type
_entity_poly.pdbx_seq_one_letter_code
_entity_poly.pdbx_strand_id
1 'polypeptide(L)' 'MFENLSDQKLIEGYKKAKELGLDREFVRILESALLSRGLKITN' A
#
# COMPACT_ATOMS: atom_id res chain seq x y z
N MET A 1 8.68 2.20 8.24
CA MET A 1 7.61 3.25 8.13
C MET A 1 6.20 2.72 8.44
N PHE A 2 5.80 1.53 7.96
CA PHE A 2 4.47 0.97 8.26
C PHE A 2 4.49 -0.25 9.18
N GLU A 3 5.59 -0.53 9.88
CA GLU A 3 5.83 -1.76 10.66
C GLU A 3 4.71 -2.13 11.65
N ASN A 4 3.96 -1.15 12.17
CA ASN A 4 2.86 -1.38 13.11
C ASN A 4 1.48 -1.56 12.45
N LEU A 5 1.37 -1.42 11.12
CA LEU A 5 0.15 -1.72 10.38
C LEU A 5 0.08 -3.21 10.08
N SER A 6 -1.08 -3.81 10.34
CA SER A 6 -1.37 -5.15 9.82
C SER A 6 -1.39 -5.14 8.29
N ASP A 7 -1.08 -6.29 7.69
CA ASP A 7 -1.08 -6.45 6.24
C ASP A 7 -2.42 -6.08 5.62
N GLN A 8 -3.53 -6.44 6.27
CA GLN A 8 -4.87 -6.08 5.82
C GLN A 8 -5.04 -4.55 5.72
N LYS A 9 -4.65 -3.80 6.76
CA LYS A 9 -4.79 -2.34 6.75
C LYS A 9 -3.89 -1.69 5.70
N LEU A 10 -2.71 -2.25 5.48
CA LEU A 10 -1.80 -1.75 4.45
C LEU A 10 -2.35 -1.99 3.03
N ILE A 11 -2.93 -3.17 2.78
CA ILE A 11 -3.60 -3.49 1.50
C ILE A 11 -4.84 -2.60 1.28
N GLU A 12 -5.69 -2.46 2.29
CA GLU A 12 -6.88 -1.58 2.22
C GLU A 12 -6.49 -0.13 1.97
N GLY A 13 -5.47 0.37 2.68
CA GLY A 13 -4.93 1.72 2.49
C GLY A 13 -4.41 1.95 1.07
N TYR A 14 -3.65 0.99 0.52
CA TYR A 14 -3.18 1.04 -0.86
C TYR A 14 -4.32 1.08 -1.88
N LYS A 15 -5.32 0.19 -1.74
CA LYS A 15 -6.50 0.17 -2.62
C LYS A 15 -7.26 1.49 -2.56
N LYS A 16 -7.49 2.02 -1.35
CA LYS A 16 -8.18 3.29 -1.16
C LYS A 16 -7.40 4.46 -1.76
N ALA A 17 -6.07 4.47 -1.61
CA ALA A 17 -5.22 5.49 -2.21
C ALA A 17 -5.32 5.52 -3.74
N LYS A 18 -5.37 4.35 -4.38
CA LYS A 18 -5.62 4.23 -5.83
C LYS A 18 -7.03 4.70 -6.22
N GLU A 19 -8.06 4.26 -5.49
CA GLU A 19 -9.45 4.64 -5.76
C GLU A 19 -9.68 6.15 -5.67
N LEU A 20 -9.06 6.81 -4.68
CA LEU A 20 -9.18 8.25 -4.46
C LEU A 20 -8.28 9.08 -5.37
N GLY A 21 -7.44 8.44 -6.20
CA GLY A 21 -6.48 9.14 -7.05
C GLY A 21 -5.49 9.98 -6.24
N LEU A 22 -5.05 9.48 -5.08
CA LEU A 22 -4.07 10.17 -4.25
C LEU A 22 -2.73 10.31 -4.99
N ASP A 23 -1.88 11.15 -4.42
CA ASP A 23 -0.54 11.41 -4.95
C ASP A 23 0.22 10.12 -5.30
N ARG A 24 0.89 10.13 -6.46
CA ARG A 24 1.56 8.94 -7.01
C ARG A 24 2.75 8.51 -6.18
N GLU A 25 3.45 9.44 -5.53
CA GLU A 25 4.56 9.11 -4.65
C GLU A 25 4.05 8.42 -3.39
N PHE A 26 2.94 8.91 -2.83
CA PHE A 26 2.27 8.24 -1.71
C PHE A 26 1.85 6.81 -2.06
N VAL A 27 1.24 6.60 -3.23
CA VAL A 27 0.86 5.26 -3.70
C VAL A 27 2.09 4.35 -3.83
N ARG A 28 3.20 4.86 -4.39
CA ARG A 28 4.46 4.11 -4.52
C ARG A 28 5.09 3.73 -3.18
N ILE A 29 4.96 4.59 -2.18
CA ILE A 29 5.42 4.29 -0.81
C ILE A 29 4.64 3.10 -0.23
N LEU A 30 3.32 3.04 -0.47
CA LEU A 30 2.49 1.89 -0.07
C LEU A 30 2.83 0.62 -0.85
N GLU A 31 3.03 0.71 -2.17
CA GLU A 31 3.46 -0.42 -3.00
C GLU A 31 4.79 -1.00 -2.51
N SER A 32 5.77 -0.14 -2.23
CA SER A 32 7.08 -0.56 -1.73
C SER A 32 6.97 -1.27 -0.38
N ALA A 33 6.09 -0.78 0.50
CA ALA A 33 5.84 -1.42 1.78
C ALA A 33 5.17 -2.79 1.62
N LEU A 34 4.19 -2.93 0.73
CA LEU A 34 3.55 -4.22 0.42
C LEU A 34 4.57 -5.23 -0.15
N LEU A 35 5.39 -4.81 -1.12
CA LEU A 35 6.41 -5.64 -1.73
C LEU A 35 7.47 -6.09 -0.72
N SER A 36 7.91 -5.20 0.19
CA SER A 36 8.87 -5.53 1.24
C SER A 36 8.38 -6.63 2.20
N ARG A 37 7.05 -6.81 2.31
CA ARG A 37 6.41 -7.85 3.11
C ARG A 37 6.11 -9.12 2.31
N GLY A 38 6.49 -9.18 1.03
CA GLY A 38 6.16 -10.28 0.14
C GLY A 38 4.69 -10.35 -0.25
N LEU A 39 3.91 -9.27 -0.03
CA LEU A 39 2.49 -9.24 -0.39
C LEU A 39 2.35 -8.99 -1.89
N LYS A 40 1.63 -9.87 -2.57
CA LYS A 40 1.36 -9.72 -4.01
C LYS A 40 0.32 -8.63 -4.22
N ILE A 41 0.66 -7.66 -5.06
CA ILE A 41 -0.23 -6.61 -5.51
C ILE A 41 -0.84 -7.06 -6.84
N THR A 42 -2.09 -7.49 -6.86
CA THR A 42 -2.84 -7.70 -8.11
C THR A 42 -3.37 -6.36 -8.58
N ASN A 43 -3.09 -6.03 -9.84
CA ASN A 43 -3.36 -4.73 -10.43
C ASN A 43 -4.84 -4.51 -10.73
#